data_AF-A0A4R4BK80-F1
#
_entry.id   AF-A0A4R4BK80-F1
#
_cell.length_a   1.000
_cell.length_b   1.000
_cell.length_c   1.000
_cell.angle_alpha   90.00
_cell.angle_beta   90.00
_cell.angle_gamma   90.00
#
_symmetry.space_group_name_H-M   'P 1'
#
loop_
_entity.id
_entity.type
_entity.pdbx_description
1 polymer ?
#
loop_
_entity_poly.entity_id
_entity_poly.type
_entity_poly.pdbx_seq_one_letter_code
_entity_poly.pdbx_strand_id
1 'polypeptide(L)'
;MNNPLDNIMGVKEAGEMWGLSADRVKGLCQSGEVIAKKIGNSWVLDKNQPNPKGGRRMRLGGVKMRTWEREGYKVMEVEHNFDLHAFDVIKKEKVVATITPNTIEDMNHIIDDLNNGEDVDGWEDGMGNTISIN
;
A
#
# COMPACT_ATOMS: atom_id res chain seq x y z
N MET A 1 -9.83 10.64 -34.17
CA MET A 1 -10.88 9.66 -33.80
C MET A 1 -10.19 8.61 -32.95
N ASN A 2 -10.58 8.40 -31.69
CA ASN A 2 -10.06 7.29 -30.89
C ASN A 2 -10.95 6.08 -31.11
N ASN A 3 -10.38 4.99 -31.63
CA ASN A 3 -11.10 3.73 -31.72
C ASN A 3 -11.09 3.07 -30.33
N PRO A 4 -12.22 2.57 -29.81
CA PRO A 4 -12.23 1.82 -28.55
C PRO A 4 -11.23 0.65 -28.51
N LEU A 5 -10.88 0.10 -29.68
CA LEU A 5 -9.89 -0.96 -29.83
C LEU A 5 -8.44 -0.49 -29.56
N ASP A 6 -8.16 0.81 -29.59
CA ASP A 6 -6.83 1.36 -29.28
C ASP A 6 -6.55 1.36 -27.77
N ASN A 7 -7.60 1.25 -26.95
CA ASN A 7 -7.55 1.28 -25.49
C ASN A 7 -7.57 -0.11 -24.85
N ILE A 8 -7.43 -1.18 -25.63
CA ILE A 8 -7.35 -2.54 -25.11
C ILE A 8 -5.96 -3.11 -25.35
N MET A 9 -5.48 -3.90 -24.39
CA MET A 9 -4.18 -4.57 -24.49
C MET A 9 -4.25 -6.03 -24.07
N GLY A 10 -3.29 -6.82 -24.54
CA GLY A 10 -3.13 -8.21 -24.14
C GLY A 10 -2.22 -8.38 -22.92
N VAL A 11 -2.21 -9.58 -22.34
CA VAL A 11 -1.38 -9.93 -21.16
C VAL A 11 0.10 -9.61 -21.36
N LYS A 12 0.65 -9.92 -22.54
CA LYS A 12 2.08 -9.71 -22.82
C LYS A 12 2.43 -8.23 -22.90
N GLU A 13 1.62 -7.45 -23.64
CA GLU A 13 1.78 -6.00 -23.76
C GLU A 13 1.65 -5.32 -22.40
N ALA A 14 0.67 -5.73 -21.59
CA ALA A 14 0.52 -5.27 -20.21
C ALA A 14 1.74 -5.62 -19.34
N GLY A 15 2.31 -6.81 -19.52
CA GLY A 15 3.53 -7.23 -18.83
C GLY A 15 4.74 -6.36 -19.18
N GLU A 16 4.91 -6.04 -20.45
CA GLU A 16 5.97 -5.14 -20.92
C GLU A 16 5.76 -3.72 -20.39
N MET A 17 4.55 -3.18 -20.52
CA MET A 17 4.17 -1.84 -20.04
C MET A 17 4.36 -1.70 -18.53
N TRP A 18 3.92 -2.69 -17.77
CA TRP A 18 3.99 -2.64 -16.31
C TRP A 18 5.31 -3.18 -15.76
N GLY A 19 6.17 -3.77 -16.60
CA GLY A 19 7.39 -4.47 -16.18
C GLY A 19 7.12 -5.68 -15.29
N LEU A 20 6.07 -6.45 -15.59
CA LEU A 20 5.64 -7.66 -14.90
C LEU A 20 5.77 -8.88 -15.84
N SER A 21 5.93 -10.08 -15.27
CA SER A 21 5.83 -11.28 -16.09
C SER A 21 4.40 -11.47 -16.60
N ALA A 22 4.25 -12.07 -17.79
CA ALA A 22 2.93 -12.37 -18.35
C ALA A 22 2.09 -13.25 -17.39
N ASP A 23 2.73 -14.19 -16.68
CA ASP A 23 2.05 -15.01 -15.68
C ASP A 23 1.55 -14.18 -14.50
N ARG A 24 2.32 -13.18 -14.05
CA ARG A 24 1.87 -12.27 -12.99
C ARG A 24 0.66 -11.47 -13.45
N VAL A 25 0.69 -10.93 -14.68
CA VAL A 25 -0.45 -10.20 -15.25
C VAL A 25 -1.69 -11.09 -15.38
N LYS A 26 -1.51 -12.34 -15.82
CA LYS A 26 -2.59 -13.32 -15.90
C LYS A 26 -3.20 -13.62 -14.52
N GLY A 27 -2.35 -13.73 -13.48
CA GLY A 27 -2.79 -13.87 -12.10
C GLY A 27 -3.66 -12.70 -11.65
N LEU A 28 -3.25 -11.46 -11.97
CA LEU A 28 -4.04 -10.25 -11.66
C LEU A 28 -5.40 -10.24 -12.37
N CYS A 29 -5.44 -10.68 -13.63
CA CYS A 29 -6.70 -10.80 -14.36
C CYS A 29 -7.64 -11.83 -13.71
N GLN A 30 -7.09 -12.94 -13.22
CA GLN A 30 -7.85 -14.01 -12.55
C GLN A 30 -8.35 -13.58 -11.17
N SER A 31 -7.58 -12.80 -10.42
CA SER A 31 -7.96 -12.31 -9.09
C SER A 31 -8.92 -11.11 -9.14
N GLY A 32 -9.01 -10.42 -10.29
CA GLY A 32 -9.80 -9.20 -10.42
C GLY A 32 -9.09 -7.94 -9.93
N GLU A 33 -7.78 -8.01 -9.70
CA GLU A 33 -6.93 -6.87 -9.30
C GLU A 33 -6.71 -5.87 -10.45
N VAL A 34 -7.09 -6.22 -11.67
CA VAL A 34 -7.03 -5.37 -12.87
C VAL A 34 -8.35 -5.45 -13.63
N ILE A 35 -8.70 -4.36 -14.33
CA ILE A 35 -9.83 -4.27 -15.24
C ILE A 35 -9.52 -5.12 -16.48
N ALA A 36 -10.08 -6.33 -16.52
CA ALA A 36 -9.86 -7.28 -17.60
C ALA A 36 -11.12 -8.13 -17.88
N LYS A 37 -11.23 -8.62 -19.12
CA LYS A 37 -12.26 -9.56 -19.55
C LYS A 37 -11.59 -10.75 -20.23
N LYS A 38 -12.03 -11.96 -19.90
CA LYS A 38 -11.64 -13.16 -20.63
C LYS A 38 -12.49 -13.31 -21.90
N ILE A 39 -11.84 -13.45 -23.05
CA ILE A 39 -12.47 -13.70 -24.36
C ILE A 39 -11.83 -14.97 -24.93
N GLY A 40 -12.60 -16.06 -24.97
CA GLY A 40 -12.07 -17.38 -25.29
C GLY A 40 -10.95 -17.79 -24.34
N ASN A 41 -9.76 -18.04 -24.88
CA ASN A 41 -8.57 -18.43 -24.11
C ASN A 41 -7.65 -17.26 -23.75
N SER A 42 -8.00 -16.04 -24.16
CA SER A 42 -7.17 -14.84 -23.97
C SER A 42 -7.80 -13.88 -22.97
N TRP A 43 -6.96 -13.03 -22.37
CA TRP A 43 -7.40 -11.90 -21.55
C TRP A 43 -7.19 -10.60 -22.33
N VAL A 44 -8.18 -9.72 -22.22
CA VAL A 44 -8.16 -8.36 -22.76
C VAL A 44 -8.26 -7.40 -21.57
N LEU A 45 -7.32 -6.47 -21.47
CA LEU A 45 -7.21 -5.50 -20.39
C LEU A 45 -7.48 -4.09 -20.91
N ASP A 46 -8.01 -3.21 -20.05
CA ASP A 46 -8.05 -1.77 -20.33
C ASP A 46 -6.63 -1.19 -20.23
N LYS A 47 -6.16 -0.51 -21.28
CA LYS A 47 -4.82 0.09 -21.34
C LYS A 47 -4.68 1.32 -20.45
N ASN A 48 -5.79 1.99 -20.13
CA ASN A 48 -5.80 3.26 -19.38
C ASN A 48 -5.89 3.07 -17.87
N GLN A 49 -5.93 1.82 -17.38
CA GLN A 49 -5.95 1.54 -15.96
C GLN A 49 -4.56 1.75 -15.32
N PRO A 50 -4.50 2.11 -14.03
CA PRO A 50 -3.23 2.31 -13.33
C PRO A 50 -2.40 1.02 -13.29
N ASN A 51 -1.07 1.16 -13.28
CA ASN A 51 -0.17 0.03 -13.15
C ASN A 51 -0.38 -0.64 -11.77
N PRO A 52 -0.69 -1.94 -11.71
CA PRO A 52 -0.91 -2.67 -10.46
C PRO A 52 0.37 -2.88 -9.64
N LYS A 53 1.52 -2.29 -10.01
CA LYS A 53 2.79 -2.38 -9.26
C LYS A 53 2.80 -1.71 -7.88
N GLY A 54 1.73 -1.04 -7.46
CA GLY A 54 1.46 -0.72 -6.05
C GLY A 54 0.70 -1.82 -5.29
N GLY A 55 0.12 -2.78 -6.01
CA GLY A 55 -0.74 -3.84 -5.49
C GLY A 55 0.02 -5.04 -4.94
N ARG A 56 0.80 -4.84 -3.86
CA ARG A 56 0.90 -5.90 -2.86
C ARG A 56 -0.36 -5.81 -1.99
N ARG A 57 -1.34 -6.67 -2.32
CA ARG A 57 -2.44 -7.19 -1.48
C ARG A 57 -3.83 -6.58 -1.76
N MET A 58 -4.54 -7.18 -2.71
CA MET A 58 -5.98 -7.42 -2.53
C MET A 58 -6.27 -8.92 -2.58
N ARG A 59 -5.83 -9.61 -1.53
CA ARG A 59 -6.49 -10.82 -1.04
C ARG A 59 -7.30 -10.40 0.16
N LEU A 60 -8.60 -10.70 0.16
CA LEU A 60 -9.37 -10.87 1.39
C LEU A 60 -8.54 -11.82 2.29
N GLY A 61 -7.81 -11.25 3.26
CA GLY A 61 -6.73 -11.92 3.99
C GLY A 61 -5.33 -11.34 3.76
N GLY A 62 -5.10 -10.14 4.29
CA GLY A 62 -3.79 -9.69 4.76
C GLY A 62 -3.03 -8.76 3.84
N VAL A 63 -3.18 -7.44 4.04
CA VAL A 63 -2.05 -6.60 4.48
C VAL A 63 -1.84 -6.87 5.96
N LYS A 64 -0.87 -7.71 6.33
CA LYS A 64 -0.33 -7.74 7.70
C LYS A 64 0.32 -6.37 7.90
N MET A 65 -0.47 -5.43 8.40
CA MET A 65 0.01 -4.19 8.96
C MET A 65 0.99 -4.52 10.08
N ARG A 66 2.06 -3.75 10.17
CA ARG A 66 3.11 -3.98 11.15
C ARG A 66 2.63 -3.55 12.53
N THR A 67 3.23 -4.16 13.53
CA THR A 67 3.07 -3.77 14.93
C THR A 67 4.44 -3.81 15.57
N TRP A 68 4.82 -2.72 16.21
CA TRP A 68 6.05 -2.60 16.97
C TRP A 68 5.68 -2.54 18.45
N GLU A 69 6.12 -3.53 19.21
CA GLU A 69 5.93 -3.56 20.65
C GLU A 69 7.14 -2.94 21.34
N ARG A 70 6.87 -2.14 22.38
CA ARG A 70 7.85 -1.48 23.23
C ARG A 70 7.47 -1.69 24.69
N GLU A 71 8.37 -1.34 25.60
CA GLU A 71 8.05 -1.40 27.03
C GLU A 71 6.99 -0.33 27.36
N GLY A 72 5.74 -0.75 27.57
CA GLY A 72 4.65 0.11 28.01
C GLY A 72 3.76 0.70 26.92
N TYR A 73 4.05 0.51 25.64
CA TYR A 73 3.20 0.91 24.51
C TYR A 73 3.45 0.06 23.26
N LYS A 74 2.61 0.23 22.24
CA LYS A 74 2.83 -0.35 20.91
C LYS A 74 2.50 0.64 19.81
N VAL A 75 3.13 0.50 18.66
CA VAL A 75 2.82 1.25 17.44
C VAL A 75 2.17 0.30 16.44
N MET A 76 1.01 0.67 15.90
CA MET A 76 0.30 -0.10 14.89
C MET A 76 0.20 0.68 13.58
N GLU A 77 0.68 0.08 12.50
CA GLU A 77 0.46 0.61 11.15
C GLU A 77 -1.03 0.47 10.80
N VAL A 78 -1.63 1.55 10.28
CA VAL A 78 -3.03 1.59 9.88
C VAL A 78 -3.16 2.18 8.48
N GLU A 79 -4.20 1.78 7.75
CA GLU A 79 -4.46 2.33 6.42
C GLU A 79 -4.67 3.86 6.50
N HIS A 80 -4.10 4.57 5.55
CA HIS A 80 -4.31 6.01 5.38
C HIS A 80 -4.55 6.31 3.88
N ASN A 81 -4.55 7.59 3.51
CA ASN A 81 -4.96 8.04 2.19
C ASN A 81 -4.11 7.44 1.04
N PHE A 82 -4.77 6.83 0.05
CA PHE A 82 -4.14 6.17 -1.10
C PHE A 82 -3.10 5.11 -0.69
N ASP A 83 -1.83 5.33 -1.03
CA ASP A 83 -0.71 4.44 -0.72
C ASP A 83 0.00 4.80 0.60
N LEU A 84 -0.44 5.87 1.29
CA LEU A 84 0.12 6.25 2.59
C LEU A 84 -0.55 5.44 3.71
N HIS A 85 0.22 5.16 4.75
CA HIS A 85 -0.23 4.59 6.01
C HIS A 85 -0.01 5.59 7.15
N ALA A 86 -0.75 5.44 8.24
CA ALA A 86 -0.52 6.16 9.49
C ALA A 86 -0.09 5.18 10.58
N PHE A 87 0.37 5.71 11.71
CA PHE A 87 0.91 4.88 12.80
C PHE A 87 0.28 5.27 14.14
N ASP A 88 -0.60 4.43 14.64
CA ASP A 88 -1.25 4.62 15.93
C ASP A 88 -0.32 4.20 17.06
N VAL A 89 -0.01 5.14 17.95
CA VAL A 89 0.71 4.88 19.20
C VAL A 89 -0.32 4.57 20.28
N ILE A 90 -0.28 3.35 20.82
CA ILE A 90 -1.28 2.81 21.73
C ILE A 90 -0.65 2.52 23.09
N LYS A 91 -1.19 3.16 24.14
CA LYS A 91 -0.81 2.95 25.54
C LYS A 91 -2.06 2.67 26.36
N LYS A 92 -2.02 1.62 27.19
CA LYS A 92 -3.19 1.17 28.01
C LYS A 92 -4.48 1.04 27.17
N GLU A 93 -4.36 0.43 25.99
CA GLU A 93 -5.47 0.21 25.04
C GLU A 93 -6.10 1.48 24.46
N LYS A 94 -5.47 2.65 24.61
CA LYS A 94 -5.92 3.91 24.02
C LYS A 94 -4.89 4.43 23.03
N VAL A 95 -5.37 4.93 21.88
CA VAL A 95 -4.54 5.70 20.95
C VAL A 95 -4.20 7.03 21.62
N VAL A 96 -2.91 7.29 21.83
CA VAL A 96 -2.41 8.51 22.47
C VAL A 96 -1.83 9.51 21.45
N ALA A 97 -1.42 9.01 20.29
CA ALA A 97 -0.97 9.80 19.15
C ALA A 97 -1.14 8.97 17.87
N THR A 98 -1.27 9.64 16.74
CA THR A 98 -1.29 9.02 15.41
C THR A 98 -0.29 9.77 14.55
N ILE A 99 0.77 9.13 14.10
CA ILE A 99 1.77 9.75 13.23
C ILE A 99 1.24 9.67 11.80
N THR A 100 1.05 10.82 11.15
CA THR A 100 0.59 10.90 9.75
C THR A 100 1.70 11.43 8.82
N PRO A 101 2.35 10.56 8.03
CA PRO A 101 3.33 11.02 7.05
C PRO A 101 2.66 11.80 5.91
N ASN A 102 3.35 12.85 5.44
CA ASN A 102 2.88 13.64 4.30
C ASN A 102 3.29 13.03 2.95
N THR A 103 4.34 12.20 2.93
CA THR A 103 4.87 11.56 1.72
C THR A 103 5.25 10.10 1.95
N ILE A 104 5.40 9.33 0.86
CA ILE A 104 5.83 7.92 0.90
C ILE A 104 7.26 7.80 1.47
N GLU A 105 8.10 8.81 1.25
CA GLU A 105 9.46 8.86 1.79
C GLU A 105 9.42 8.99 3.32
N ASP A 106 8.64 9.94 3.86
CA ASP A 106 8.45 10.12 5.30
C ASP A 106 7.91 8.84 5.96
N MET A 107 6.94 8.18 5.30
CA MET A 107 6.39 6.92 5.76
C MET A 107 7.46 5.81 5.87
N ASN A 108 8.33 5.69 4.86
CA ASN A 108 9.39 4.69 4.86
C ASN A 108 10.45 4.99 5.94
N HIS A 109 10.79 6.27 6.16
CA HIS A 109 11.68 6.67 7.24
C HIS A 109 11.13 6.27 8.62
N ILE A 110 9.85 6.57 8.89
CA ILE A 110 9.18 6.15 10.14
C ILE A 110 9.26 4.63 10.33
N ILE A 111 8.99 3.86 9.27
CA ILE A 111 9.08 2.39 9.30
C ILE A 111 10.50 1.92 9.63
N ASP A 112 11.51 2.52 9.02
CA ASP A 112 12.91 2.14 9.22
C ASP A 112 13.38 2.46 10.64
N ASP A 113 13.02 3.63 11.18
CA ASP A 113 13.33 4.01 12.56
C ASP A 113 12.66 3.05 13.55
N LEU A 114 11.38 2.73 13.36
CA LEU A 114 10.67 1.75 14.19
C LEU A 114 11.26 0.35 14.09
N ASN A 115 11.76 -0.07 12.91
CA ASN A 115 12.44 -1.35 12.72
C ASN A 115 13.82 -1.39 13.40
N ASN A 116 14.53 -0.26 13.44
CA ASN A 116 15.81 -0.12 14.13
C ASN A 116 15.66 -0.07 15.67
N GLY A 117 14.42 0.05 16.16
CA GLY A 117 14.11 0.01 17.58
C GLY A 117 13.98 1.40 18.21
N GLU A 118 14.00 2.47 17.41
CA GLU A 118 13.75 3.82 17.90
C GLU A 118 12.40 3.91 18.62
N ASP A 119 12.35 4.80 19.60
CA ASP A 119 11.10 5.20 20.26
C ASP A 119 10.45 6.37 19.52
N VAL A 120 9.23 6.72 19.94
CA VAL A 120 8.44 7.79 19.32
C VAL A 120 8.47 9.09 20.12
N ASP A 121 9.24 9.16 21.22
CA ASP A 121 9.29 10.35 22.05
C ASP A 121 10.02 11.47 21.30
N GLY A 122 9.38 12.64 21.22
CA GLY A 122 9.90 13.77 20.46
C GLY A 122 9.48 13.82 18.98
N TRP A 123 8.77 12.81 18.47
CA TRP A 123 8.27 12.81 17.09
C TRP A 123 7.03 13.69 16.91
N GLU A 124 6.78 14.20 15.70
CA GLU A 124 5.56 14.96 15.38
C GLU A 124 4.39 14.01 15.02
N ASP A 125 3.20 14.27 15.56
CA ASP A 125 1.98 13.50 15.25
C ASP A 125 1.27 13.94 13.96
N GLY A 126 1.86 14.85 13.18
CA GLY A 126 1.25 15.40 11.97
C GLY A 126 0.05 16.33 12.20
N MET A 127 -0.33 16.59 13.47
CA MET A 127 -1.19 17.69 13.88
C MET A 127 -0.38 18.86 14.48
N GLY A 128 0.96 18.78 14.39
CA GLY A 128 1.88 19.76 14.95
C GLY A 128 2.16 19.57 16.45
N ASN A 129 1.79 18.43 17.05
CA ASN A 129 2.14 18.12 18.44
C ASN A 129 3.33 17.17 18.50
N THR A 130 4.14 17.35 19.54
CA THR A 130 5.22 16.42 19.87
C THR A 130 4.70 15.28 20.74
N ILE A 131 5.02 14.06 20.36
CA ILE A 131 4.66 12.84 21.09
C ILE A 131 5.53 12.72 22.35
N SER A 132 4.90 12.35 23.47
CA SER A 132 5.59 12.04 24.73
C SER A 132 4.87 10.91 25.46
N ILE A 133 5.60 9.82 25.70
CA ILE A 133 5.13 8.54 26.23
C ILE A 133 5.63 8.38 27.68
N ASN A 134 5.35 9.37 28.54
CA ASN A 134 5.61 9.31 29.99
C ASN A 134 5.15 8.01 30.67
#